data_AF-A0AAW0I8Z4-F1
#
_entry.id   AF-A0AAW0I8Z4-F1
#
_cell.length_a   1.000
_cell.length_b   1.000
_cell.length_c   1.000
_cell.angle_alpha   90.00
_cell.angle_beta   90.00
_cell.angle_gamma   90.00
#
_symmetry.space_group_name_H-M   'P 1'
#
loop_
_entity.id
_entity.type
_entity.pdbx_description
1 polymer ?
#
loop_
_entity_poly.entity_id
_entity_poly.type
_entity_poly.pdbx_seq_one_letter_code
_entity_poly.pdbx_strand_id
1 'polypeptide(L)'
;MSSNNPSVFTYPIILLVFLLVLIMIGALLRYCTVAPSNQIDTFTTAQQDAINIELGLDKATLENYPKLIYSQAKLHKGTGNSTTSCCSICLADYKDTDVL
;
A
#
# COMPACT_ATOMS: atom_id res chain seq x y z
N MET A 1 -34.42 25.41 -31.52
CA MET A 1 -33.80 24.07 -31.52
C MET A 1 -32.50 24.15 -30.72
N SER A 2 -32.44 23.54 -29.54
CA SER A 2 -31.19 23.39 -28.79
C SER A 2 -30.46 22.17 -29.35
N SER A 3 -29.41 22.40 -30.15
CA SER A 3 -28.55 21.34 -30.65
C SER A 3 -27.67 20.85 -29.50
N ASN A 4 -28.11 19.78 -28.86
CA ASN A 4 -27.36 19.12 -27.81
C ASN A 4 -26.19 18.39 -28.47
N ASN A 5 -25.01 19.02 -28.51
CA ASN A 5 -23.81 18.43 -29.07
C ASN A 5 -23.26 17.39 -28.08
N PRO A 6 -23.41 16.08 -28.32
CA PRO A 6 -23.05 15.06 -27.35
C PRO A 6 -21.54 15.08 -27.03
N SER A 7 -20.73 15.50 -28.01
CA SER A 7 -19.28 15.65 -27.88
C SER A 7 -18.88 16.63 -26.78
N VAL A 8 -19.59 17.75 -26.64
CA VAL A 8 -19.26 18.81 -25.66
C VAL A 8 -19.43 18.32 -24.22
N PHE A 9 -20.33 17.36 -23.98
CA PHE A 9 -20.53 16.78 -22.66
C PHE A 9 -19.67 15.54 -22.42
N THR A 10 -19.29 14.80 -23.47
CA THR A 10 -18.42 13.63 -23.34
C THR A 10 -16.99 14.00 -22.96
N TYR A 11 -16.41 15.05 -23.56
CA TYR A 11 -15.04 15.48 -23.22
C TYR A 11 -14.82 15.83 -21.74
N PRO A 12 -15.65 16.65 -21.08
CA PRO A 12 -15.46 16.97 -19.67
C PRO A 12 -15.68 15.75 -18.77
N ILE A 13 -16.59 14.84 -19.12
CA ILE A 13 -16.81 13.59 -18.36
C ILE A 13 -15.55 12.72 -18.42
N ILE A 14 -14.99 12.51 -19.61
CA ILE A 14 -13.76 11.71 -19.77
C ILE A 14 -12.59 12.36 -19.03
N LEU A 15 -12.43 13.68 -19.15
CA LEU A 15 -11.39 14.44 -18.45
C LEU A 15 -11.52 14.30 -16.94
N LEU A 16 -12.75 14.38 -16.41
CA LEU A 16 -13.02 14.21 -14.98
C LEU A 16 -12.64 12.80 -14.50
N VAL A 17 -13.06 11.76 -15.21
CA VAL A 17 -12.72 10.37 -14.88
C VAL A 17 -11.21 10.16 -14.92
N PHE A 18 -10.52 10.69 -15.93
CA PHE A 18 -9.07 10.61 -16.05
C PHE A 18 -8.35 11.29 -14.88
N LEU A 19 -8.78 12.49 -14.49
CA LEU A 19 -8.23 13.19 -13.32
C LEU A 19 -8.44 12.41 -12.03
N LEU A 20 -9.63 11.82 -11.82
CA LEU A 20 -9.90 10.99 -10.65
C LEU A 20 -8.97 9.76 -10.60
N VAL A 21 -8.74 9.11 -11.75
CA VAL A 21 -7.79 7.98 -11.84
C VAL A 21 -6.37 8.41 -11.51
N LEU A 22 -5.91 9.57 -12.02
CA LEU A 22 -4.58 10.10 -11.69
C LEU A 22 -4.43 10.43 -10.21
N ILE A 23 -5.45 11.02 -9.58
CA ILE A 23 -5.45 11.30 -8.14
C ILE A 23 -5.37 10.01 -7.34
N MET A 24 -6.14 8.97 -7.72
CA MET A 24 -6.10 7.67 -7.08
C MET A 24 -4.72 7.00 -7.23
N ILE A 25 -4.13 7.02 -8.42
CA ILE A 25 -2.78 6.49 -8.66
C ILE A 25 -1.75 7.28 -7.84
N GLY A 26 -1.84 8.61 -7.83
CA GLY A 26 -0.98 9.48 -7.03
C GLY A 26 -1.11 9.19 -5.53
N ALA A 27 -2.32 9.04 -5.03
CA ALA A 27 -2.60 8.68 -3.64
C ALA A 27 -2.06 7.28 -3.30
N LEU A 28 -2.18 6.30 -4.19
CA LEU A 28 -1.60 4.97 -4.03
C LEU A 28 -0.06 5.03 -4.02
N LEU A 29 0.55 5.79 -4.92
CA LEU A 29 2.00 6.00 -4.92
C LEU A 29 2.45 6.71 -3.64
N ARG A 30 1.69 7.69 -3.15
CA ARG A 30 1.96 8.33 -1.85
C ARG A 30 1.75 7.38 -0.70
N TYR A 31 0.75 6.51 -0.72
CA TYR A 31 0.54 5.50 0.31
C TYR A 31 1.66 4.44 0.31
N CYS A 32 2.16 4.06 -0.87
CA CYS A 32 3.31 3.15 -1.00
C CYS A 32 4.65 3.82 -0.67
N THR A 33 4.82 5.12 -0.91
CA THR A 33 6.08 5.86 -0.61
C THR A 33 6.09 6.48 0.78
N VAL A 34 4.92 6.74 1.36
CA VAL A 34 4.66 7.10 2.75
C VAL A 34 4.16 5.84 3.47
N ALA A 35 4.91 4.76 3.37
CA ALA A 35 5.09 3.94 4.56
C ALA A 35 5.77 4.85 5.62
N PRO A 36 5.49 4.71 6.92
CA PRO A 36 6.13 5.53 7.94
C PRO A 36 7.62 5.19 8.01
N SER A 37 8.40 5.76 7.10
CA SER A 37 9.81 6.02 7.33
C SER A 37 9.82 7.11 8.39
N ASN A 38 9.99 6.71 9.64
CA ASN A 38 10.26 7.62 10.75
C ASN A 38 11.44 8.52 10.37
N GLN A 39 11.16 9.71 9.83
CA GLN A 39 12.13 10.77 9.72
C GLN A 39 12.45 11.21 11.14
N ILE A 40 13.52 10.65 11.70
CA ILE A 40 14.31 11.38 12.68
C ILE A 40 15.12 12.37 11.86
N ASP A 41 14.59 13.57 11.72
CA ASP A 41 15.39 14.72 11.28
C ASP A 41 16.53 14.90 12.29
N THR A 42 17.76 14.72 11.85
CA THR A 42 18.92 15.30 12.52
C THR A 42 19.82 15.91 11.46
N PHE A 43 19.68 17.22 11.32
CA PHE A 43 20.55 18.06 10.53
C PHE A 43 21.86 18.27 11.30
N THR A 44 22.92 17.52 10.98
CA THR A 44 24.30 17.97 11.24
C THR A 44 25.29 17.39 10.23
N THR A 45 25.71 18.26 9.31
CA THR A 45 27.04 18.45 8.73
C THR A 45 28.06 17.29 8.77
N ALA A 46 28.53 16.97 7.55
CA ALA A 46 29.83 16.38 7.21
C ALA A 46 30.15 15.01 7.82
N GLN A 47 30.01 13.96 7.01
CA GLN A 47 31.14 13.17 6.51
C GLN A 47 30.57 11.99 5.73
N GLN A 48 30.93 11.92 4.45
CA GLN A 48 30.81 10.69 3.67
C GLN A 48 31.73 9.66 4.33
N ASP A 49 31.17 8.79 5.15
CA ASP A 49 31.74 7.48 5.41
C ASP A 49 30.61 6.48 5.63
N ALA A 50 30.80 5.28 5.13
CA ALA A 50 29.78 4.29 4.85
C ALA A 50 29.12 3.72 6.12
N ILE A 51 28.19 4.46 6.73
CA ILE A 51 27.26 3.88 7.69
C ILE A 51 26.24 3.09 6.88
N ASN A 52 26.49 1.79 6.74
CA ASN A 52 25.46 0.81 6.42
C ASN A 52 24.44 0.83 7.56
N ILE A 53 23.57 1.84 7.57
CA ILE A 53 22.41 1.89 8.44
C ILE A 53 21.54 0.76 7.91
N GLU A 54 21.61 -0.42 8.54
CA GLU A 54 20.61 -1.46 8.34
C GLU A 54 19.26 -0.86 8.76
N LEU A 55 18.54 -0.30 7.80
CA LEU A 55 17.26 0.39 7.99
C LEU A 55 16.12 -0.62 8.21
N GLY A 56 16.36 -1.68 8.96
CA GLY A 56 15.42 -2.79 9.11
C GLY A 56 15.64 -3.56 10.41
N LEU A 57 14.77 -4.53 10.64
CA LEU A 57 14.92 -5.45 11.74
C LEU A 57 16.00 -6.48 11.39
N ASP A 58 16.85 -6.83 12.35
CA ASP A 58 17.92 -7.78 12.10
C ASP A 58 17.35 -9.16 11.72
N LYS A 59 18.09 -9.91 10.92
CA LYS A 59 17.64 -11.20 10.39
C LYS A 59 17.36 -12.22 11.50
N ALA A 60 18.09 -12.20 12.60
CA ALA A 60 17.88 -13.15 13.69
C ALA A 60 16.56 -12.88 14.41
N THR A 61 16.20 -11.60 14.60
CA THR A 61 14.89 -11.22 15.12
C THR A 61 13.78 -11.55 14.12
N LEU A 62 14.00 -11.36 12.81
CA LEU A 62 13.02 -11.72 11.78
C LEU A 62 12.68 -13.23 11.79
N GLU A 63 13.69 -14.09 11.95
CA GLU A 63 13.50 -15.55 12.03
C GLU A 63 12.82 -16.00 13.32
N ASN A 64 12.88 -15.19 14.37
CA ASN A 64 12.21 -15.45 15.65
C ASN A 64 10.72 -15.07 15.65
N TYR A 65 10.20 -14.40 14.60
CA TYR A 65 8.76 -14.15 14.52
C TYR A 65 7.97 -15.46 14.42
N PRO A 66 6.82 -15.53 15.11
CA PRO A 66 5.98 -16.71 15.07
C PRO A 66 5.41 -16.93 13.67
N LYS A 67 5.66 -18.13 13.12
CA LYS A 67 5.08 -18.58 11.84
C LYS A 67 3.74 -19.23 12.10
N LEU A 68 2.69 -18.79 11.40
CA LEU A 68 1.33 -19.32 11.59
C LEU A 68 0.59 -19.49 10.26
N ILE A 69 -0.28 -20.48 10.18
CA ILE A 69 -1.09 -20.70 8.98
C ILE A 69 -2.27 -19.73 8.97
N TYR A 70 -2.49 -19.04 7.85
CA TYR A 70 -3.53 -18.02 7.72
C TYR A 70 -4.93 -18.52 8.09
N SER A 71 -5.29 -19.78 7.76
CA SER A 71 -6.58 -20.37 8.14
C SER A 71 -6.82 -20.37 9.65
N GLN A 72 -5.78 -20.49 10.46
CA GLN A 72 -5.89 -20.42 11.93
C GLN A 72 -6.14 -18.98 12.40
N ALA A 73 -5.50 -17.99 11.79
CA ALA A 73 -5.72 -16.57 12.09
C ALA A 73 -7.09 -16.05 11.62
N LYS A 74 -7.57 -16.55 10.47
CA LYS A 74 -8.85 -16.17 9.89
C LYS A 74 -10.03 -16.49 10.81
N LEU A 75 -9.93 -17.54 11.63
CA LEU A 75 -10.99 -17.96 12.56
C LEU A 75 -11.31 -16.91 13.63
N HIS A 76 -10.35 -16.04 13.97
CA HIS A 76 -10.53 -14.97 14.95
C HIS A 76 -11.13 -13.67 14.36
N LYS A 77 -11.28 -13.59 13.02
CA LYS A 77 -11.87 -12.44 12.34
C LYS A 77 -13.38 -12.67 12.27
N GLY A 78 -14.11 -12.04 13.20
CA GLY A 78 -15.54 -12.28 13.44
C GLY A 78 -16.43 -12.34 12.18
N THR A 79 -17.52 -13.10 12.30
CA THR A 79 -18.51 -13.56 11.29
C THR A 79 -19.09 -12.51 10.30
N GLY A 80 -18.67 -11.26 10.31
CA GLY A 80 -19.37 -10.16 9.62
C GLY A 80 -18.74 -9.61 8.33
N ASN A 81 -17.49 -9.92 7.99
CA ASN A 81 -16.77 -9.12 7.00
C ASN A 81 -15.99 -10.01 6.01
N SER A 82 -16.65 -10.43 4.92
CA SER A 82 -16.03 -11.07 3.75
C SER A 82 -15.20 -10.09 2.92
N THR A 83 -14.30 -9.34 3.57
CA THR A 83 -13.13 -8.80 2.89
C THR A 83 -12.05 -9.87 3.00
N THR A 84 -11.68 -10.48 1.86
CA THR A 84 -10.50 -11.33 1.79
C THR A 84 -9.33 -10.52 2.33
N SER A 85 -8.56 -11.08 3.28
CA SER A 85 -7.35 -10.39 3.72
C SER A 85 -6.33 -10.56 2.61
N CYS A 86 -5.77 -9.47 2.11
CA CYS A 86 -4.70 -9.49 1.13
C CYS A 86 -3.36 -9.09 1.76
N CYS A 87 -2.28 -9.56 1.16
CA CYS A 87 -0.91 -9.16 1.43
C CYS A 87 -0.76 -7.67 1.08
N SER A 88 -0.56 -6.80 2.06
CA SER A 88 -0.39 -5.36 1.81
C SER A 88 0.88 -5.03 1.01
N ILE A 89 1.82 -5.96 0.95
CA ILE A 89 3.09 -5.84 0.23
C ILE A 89 2.93 -6.23 -1.24
N CYS A 90 2.22 -7.33 -1.51
CA CYS A 90 2.15 -7.99 -2.80
C CYS A 90 0.76 -7.95 -3.46
N LEU A 91 -0.22 -7.39 -2.76
CA LEU A 91 -1.63 -7.23 -3.13
C LEU A 91 -2.37 -8.54 -3.48
N ALA A 92 -1.73 -9.70 -3.25
CA ALA A 92 -2.34 -11.01 -3.45
C ALA A 92 -3.22 -11.41 -2.26
N ASP A 93 -4.31 -12.12 -2.52
CA ASP A 93 -5.15 -12.71 -1.48
C ASP A 93 -4.39 -13.81 -0.72
N TYR A 94 -4.53 -13.82 0.61
CA TYR A 94 -4.02 -14.93 1.42
C TYR A 94 -4.87 -16.18 1.23
N LYS A 95 -4.19 -17.30 0.99
CA LYS A 95 -4.79 -18.63 0.92
C LYS A 95 -4.80 -19.27 2.30
N ASP A 96 -5.74 -20.17 2.53
CA ASP A 96 -5.87 -20.88 3.81
C ASP A 96 -4.63 -21.72 4.18
N THR A 97 -3.74 -21.99 3.23
CA THR A 97 -2.46 -22.69 3.39
C THR A 97 -1.24 -21.79 3.56
N ASP A 98 -1.40 -20.47 3.41
CA ASP A 98 -0.26 -19.55 3.46
C ASP A 98 0.28 -19.44 4.90
N VAL A 99 1.60 -19.38 5.01
CA VAL A 99 2.32 -19.15 6.27
C VAL A 99 2.59 -17.65 6.39
N LEU A 100 2.12 -17.05 7.48
CA LEU A 100 2.40 -15.69 7.91
C LEU A 100 3.52 -15.67 8.95
#